data_AF-A0A9Q3L3V0-F1
#
_entry.id   AF-A0A9Q3L3V0-F1
#
_cell.length_a   1.000
_cell.length_b   1.000
_cell.length_c   1.000
_cell.angle_alpha   90.00
_cell.angle_beta   90.00
_cell.angle_gamma   90.00
#
_symmetry.space_group_name_H-M   'P 1'
#
loop_
_entity.id
_entity.type
_entity.pdbx_description
1 polymer ?
#
loop_
_entity_poly.entity_id
_entity_poly.type
_entity_poly.pdbx_seq_one_letter_code
_entity_poly.pdbx_strand_id
1 'polypeptide(L)' 'MKSLLNMKTPNRHMLRWQIAIQEYRGNMTIVHKAGKIHKNADGLSRWALANIPYNPAYVPLEAEPQIPIEGINITDIGT' A
#
# COMPACT_ATOMS: atom_id res chain seq x y z
N MET A 1 20.67 -4.12 -1.54
CA MET A 1 19.64 -3.59 -0.63
C MET A 1 18.26 -3.81 -1.26
N LYS A 2 17.38 -4.60 -0.63
CA LYS A 2 16.01 -4.84 -1.12
C LYS A 2 15.14 -3.69 -0.61
N SER A 3 14.57 -2.88 -1.51
CA SER A 3 13.78 -1.70 -1.16
C SER A 3 12.52 -1.66 -2.00
N LEU A 4 11.38 -1.32 -1.41
CA LEU A 4 10.12 -1.05 -2.12
C LEU A 4 10.29 0.09 -3.15
N LEU A 5 11.30 0.94 -3.00
CA LEU A 5 11.54 2.05 -3.92
C LEU A 5 12.41 1.67 -5.14
N ASN A 6 12.92 0.43 -5.19
CA ASN A 6 13.76 -0.06 -6.29
C ASN A 6 12.99 -1.07 -7.15
N MET A 7 12.70 -0.71 -8.40
CA MET A 7 11.94 -1.53 -9.35
C MET A 7 12.61 -2.85 -9.75
N LYS A 8 13.88 -3.09 -9.39
CA LYS A 8 14.59 -4.35 -9.64
C LYS A 8 14.23 -5.41 -8.60
N THR A 9 12.96 -5.76 -8.48
CA THR A 9 12.50 -6.81 -7.54
C THR A 9 12.17 -8.10 -8.32
N PRO A 10 12.80 -9.24 -7.98
CA PRO A 10 12.50 -10.51 -8.67
C PRO A 10 11.16 -11.13 -8.21
N ASN A 11 10.54 -10.60 -7.15
CA ASN A 11 9.31 -11.14 -6.59
C ASN A 11 8.08 -10.41 -7.18
N ARG A 12 7.23 -11.12 -7.93
CA ARG A 12 6.01 -10.57 -8.54
C ARG A 12 5.06 -9.92 -7.53
N HIS A 13 4.94 -10.46 -6.32
CA HIS A 13 4.10 -9.88 -5.27
C HIS A 13 4.66 -8.53 -4.83
N MET A 14 5.97 -8.42 -4.64
CA MET A 14 6.61 -7.14 -4.33
C MET A 14 6.42 -6.14 -5.47
N LEU A 15 6.61 -6.55 -6.73
CA LEU A 15 6.49 -5.66 -7.89
C LEU A 15 5.10 -4.99 -7.96
N ARG A 16 4.03 -5.75 -7.71
CA ARG A 16 2.65 -5.21 -7.68
C ARG A 16 2.50 -4.08 -6.67
N TRP A 17 3.01 -4.27 -5.46
CA TRP A 17 2.95 -3.23 -4.42
C TRP A 17 3.84 -2.03 -4.71
N GLN A 18 5.00 -2.25 -5.35
CA GLN A 18 5.89 -1.14 -5.74
C GLN A 18 5.22 -0.20 -6.74
N ILE A 19 4.41 -0.74 -7.65
CA ILE A 19 3.63 0.04 -8.62
C ILE A 19 2.51 0.80 -7.90
N ALA A 20 1.70 0.10 -7.10
CA ALA A 20 0.57 0.71 -6.39
C ALA A 20 0.99 1.86 -5.46
N ILE A 21 2.17 1.75 -4.84
CA ILE A 21 2.68 2.76 -3.91
C ILE A 21 3.25 4.01 -4.61
N GLN A 22 3.53 3.97 -5.93
CA GLN A 22 4.13 5.11 -6.64
C GLN A 22 3.28 6.38 -6.54
N GLU A 23 1.95 6.26 -6.58
CA GLU A 23 1.02 7.40 -6.47
C GLU A 23 1.25 8.21 -5.19
N TYR A 24 1.55 7.53 -4.09
CA TYR A 24 1.72 8.15 -2.78
C TYR A 24 3.14 8.67 -2.54
N ARG A 25 4.07 8.46 -3.48
CA ARG A 25 5.51 8.72 -3.28
C ARG A 25 5.83 10.18 -2.96
N GLY A 26 5.03 11.12 -3.46
CA GLY A 26 5.20 12.55 -3.17
C GLY A 26 4.82 12.94 -1.73
N ASN A 27 3.88 12.20 -1.12
CA ASN A 27 3.26 12.56 0.15
C ASN A 27 3.41 11.47 1.24
N MET A 28 4.15 10.39 0.97
CA MET A 28 4.34 9.27 1.88
C MET A 28 5.82 9.08 2.22
N THR A 29 6.11 8.85 3.50
CA THR A 29 7.46 8.48 3.97
C THR A 29 7.45 7.08 4.57
N ILE A 30 8.31 6.18 4.07
CA ILE A 30 8.47 4.83 4.60
C ILE A 30 9.61 4.84 5.61
N VAL A 31 9.30 4.51 6.87
CA VAL A 31 10.29 4.44 7.96
C VAL A 31 10.35 3.01 8.48
N HIS A 32 11.55 2.42 8.50
CA HIS A 32 11.76 1.13 9.15
C HIS A 32 11.58 1.26 10.67
N LYS A 33 10.69 0.45 11.24
CA LYS A 33 10.51 0.32 12.69
C LYS A 33 10.77 -1.12 13.10
N ALA A 34 11.78 -1.32 13.95
CA ALA A 34 12.18 -2.64 14.39
C ALA A 34 11.16 -3.24 15.40
N GLY A 35 10.70 -4.46 15.13
CA GLY A 35 10.08 -5.36 16.11
C GLY A 35 8.88 -4.81 16.91
N LYS A 36 8.82 -5.16 18.21
CA LYS A 36 7.72 -5.00 19.21
C LYS A 36 7.07 -3.60 19.35
N ILE A 37 7.42 -2.66 18.50
CA ILE A 37 6.98 -1.27 18.47
C ILE A 37 5.65 -1.12 17.69
N HIS A 38 5.24 -2.13 16.92
CA HIS A 38 3.99 -2.14 16.12
C HIS A 38 2.71 -2.45 16.93
N LYS A 39 2.70 -2.23 18.25
CA LYS A 39 1.55 -2.60 19.11
C LYS A 39 0.25 -1.90 18.75
N ASN A 40 0.34 -0.67 18.25
CA ASN A 40 -0.81 0.09 17.77
C ASN A 40 -1.40 -0.52 16.49
N ALA A 41 -0.55 -0.89 15.53
CA ALA A 41 -0.97 -1.52 14.28
C ALA A 41 -1.54 -2.92 14.51
N ASP A 42 -0.89 -3.75 15.35
CA ASP A 42 -1.41 -5.07 15.73
C ASP A 42 -2.74 -4.95 16.49
N GLY A 43 -2.87 -3.98 17.40
CA GLY A 43 -4.11 -3.69 18.11
C GLY A 43 -5.24 -3.30 17.16
N LEU A 44 -5.01 -2.33 16.27
CA LEU A 44 -6.01 -1.89 15.28
C LEU A 44 -6.37 -2.98 14.27
N SER A 45 -5.41 -3.83 13.89
CA SER A 45 -5.68 -4.96 12.98
C SER A 45 -6.56 -6.04 13.61
N ARG A 46 -6.53 -6.18 14.94
CA ARG A 46 -7.37 -7.14 15.70
C ARG A 46 -8.70 -6.52 16.12
N TRP A 47 -8.70 -5.22 16.43
CA TRP A 47 -9.86 -4.45 16.90
C TRP A 47 -9.93 -3.14 16.13
N ALA A 48 -10.55 -3.20 14.95
CA ALA A 48 -10.78 -2.02 14.13
C ALA A 48 -11.67 -1.01 14.87
N LEU A 49 -11.34 0.27 14.74
CA LEU A 49 -12.18 1.36 15.25
C LEU A 49 -13.39 1.56 14.33
N ALA A 50 -14.47 2.07 14.88
CA ALA A 50 -15.64 2.44 14.09
C ALA A 50 -15.30 3.55 13.08
N ASN A 51 -15.84 3.43 11.86
CA ASN A 51 -15.72 4.44 10.82
C ASN A 51 -16.73 5.59 11.05
N ILE A 52 -16.48 6.40 12.07
CA ILE A 52 -17.32 7.54 12.47
C ILE A 52 -16.66 8.89 12.14
N PRO A 53 -17.39 9.99 11.92
CA PRO A 53 -16.83 11.29 11.52
C PRO A 53 -15.80 11.89 12.49
N TYR A 54 -15.82 11.47 13.76
CA TYR A 54 -14.87 11.90 14.78
C TYR A 54 -13.53 11.15 14.73
N ASN A 55 -13.45 10.06 13.97
CA ASN A 55 -12.21 9.32 13.74
C ASN A 55 -11.36 10.09 12.72
N PRO A 56 -10.09 10.43 13.00
CA PRO A 56 -9.22 11.09 12.02
C PRO A 56 -8.96 10.25 10.75
N ALA A 57 -9.19 8.93 10.81
CA ALA A 57 -9.13 8.03 9.67
C ALA A 57 -10.51 7.74 9.04
N TYR A 58 -11.51 8.59 9.29
CA TYR A 58 -12.84 8.45 8.70
C TYR A 58 -12.78 8.50 7.17
N VAL A 59 -13.37 7.49 6.53
CA VAL A 59 -13.53 7.44 5.07
C VAL A 59 -15.04 7.42 4.75
N PRO A 60 -15.57 8.43 4.04
CA PRO A 60 -16.96 8.42 3.58
C PRO A 60 -17.24 7.19 2.70
N LEU A 61 -18.41 6.54 2.87
CA LEU A 61 -18.76 5.34 2.09
C LEU A 61 -18.79 5.58 0.56
N GLU A 62 -19.00 6.83 0.12
CA GLU A 62 -19.04 7.17 -1.30
C GLU A 62 -17.67 7.54 -1.88
N ALA A 63 -16.64 7.59 -1.04
CA ALA A 63 -15.27 7.90 -1.42
C ALA A 63 -14.45 6.62 -1.66
N GLU A 64 -15.04 5.59 -2.28
CA GLU A 64 -14.26 4.46 -2.80
C GLU A 64 -13.17 5.05 -3.71
N PRO A 65 -11.89 4.99 -3.35
CA PRO A 65 -10.85 5.42 -4.24
C PRO A 65 -10.96 4.49 -5.45
N GLN A 66 -11.35 5.05 -6.59
CA GLN A 66 -11.15 4.38 -7.86
C GLN A 66 -9.64 4.26 -7.99
N ILE A 67 -9.08 3.13 -7.55
CA ILE A 67 -7.71 2.77 -7.85
C ILE A 67 -7.80 2.24 -9.28
N PRO A 68 -7.39 2.99 -10.32
CA PRO A 68 -7.20 2.39 -11.62
C PRO A 68 -6.09 1.36 -11.44
N ILE A 69 -6.48 0.09 -11.27
CA ILE A 69 -5.55 -1.02 -11.41
C ILE A 69 -5.28 -1.08 -12.90
N GLU A 70 -4.33 -0.26 -13.35
CA GLU A 70 -3.76 -0.35 -14.70
C GLU A 70 -3.06 -1.71 -14.78
N GLY A 71 -3.82 -2.72 -15.16
CA GLY A 71 -3.32 -4.07 -15.35
C GLY A 71 -2.18 -4.00 -16.34
N ILE A 72 -0.99 -4.45 -15.94
CA ILE A 72 0.10 -4.68 -16.88
C ILE A 72 -0.38 -5.82 -17.79
N ASN A 73 -0.96 -5.47 -18.93
CA ASN A 73 -1.17 -6.40 -20.03
C ASN A 73 0.22 -6.84 -20.49
N ILE A 74 0.61 -8.07 -20.14
CA ILE A 74 1.74 -8.73 -20.77
C ILE A 74 1.24 -9.12 -22.16
N THR A 75 1.40 -8.23 -23.14
CA THR A 75 1.42 -8.67 -24.53
C THR A 75 2.76 -9.37 -24.73
N ASP A 76 2.73 -10.68 -24.99
CA ASP A 76 3.91 -11.38 -25.51
C ASP A 76 4.40 -10.61 -26.72
N ILE A 77 5.63 -10.09 -26.63
CA ILE A 77 6.35 -9.60 -27.80
C ILE A 77 6.73 -10.88 -28.55
N GLY A 78 5.95 -11.16 -29.60
CA GLY A 78 6.03 -12.41 -30.34
C GLY A 78 7.43 -12.71 -30.86
N THR A 79 7.71 -14.01 -30.92
CA THR A 79 8.52 -14.69 -31.94
C THR A 79 7.92 -16.06 -32.15
#